data_AF-A0A7J4AY44-F1
#
_entry.id   AF-A0A7J4AY44-F1
#
_cell.length_a   1.000
_cell.length_b   1.000
_cell.length_c   1.000
_cell.angle_alpha   90.00
_cell.angle_beta   90.00
_cell.angle_gamma   90.00
#
_symmetry.space_group_name_H-M   'P 1'
#
loop_
_entity.id
_entity.type
_entity.pdbx_description
1 polymer ?
#
loop_
_entity_poly.entity_id
_entity_poly.type
_entity_poly.pdbx_seq_one_letter_code
_entity_poly.pdbx_strand_id
1 'polypeptide(L)'
;MFSNKACSRLIEREGAVLVVIDVQEKLIPLVARSVETISNIVRLIKFCKALKIPIILTEQYPKGLGKTIVEVSSELQDVKPIEKTSFSCFGSEEFKKALNRINVKTLILVGVEAH
;
A
#
# COMPACT_ATOMS: atom_id res chain seq x y z
N MET A 1 28.68 -17.17 14.14
CA MET A 1 27.84 -16.42 15.10
C MET A 1 26.83 -15.60 14.32
N PHE A 2 25.64 -16.12 14.10
CA PHE A 2 24.54 -15.33 13.51
C PHE A 2 23.91 -14.51 14.63
N SER A 3 24.22 -13.22 14.66
CA SER A 3 23.61 -12.28 15.60
C SER A 3 22.15 -12.11 15.21
N ASN A 4 21.27 -12.81 15.94
CA ASN A 4 19.84 -12.57 15.96
C ASN A 4 19.59 -11.21 16.64
N LYS A 5 19.73 -10.11 15.89
CA LYS A 5 19.21 -8.81 16.32
C LYS A 5 17.81 -8.69 15.75
N ALA A 6 16.81 -8.91 16.60
CA ALA A 6 15.55 -8.21 16.43
C ALA A 6 15.91 -6.73 16.33
N CYS A 7 15.86 -6.17 15.13
CA CYS A 7 16.23 -4.79 14.91
C CYS A 7 15.08 -3.94 15.44
N SER A 8 15.17 -3.50 16.69
CA SER A 8 14.31 -2.45 17.25
C SER A 8 14.66 -1.11 16.58
N ARG A 9 14.51 -1.05 15.27
CA ARG A 9 14.76 0.16 14.50
C ARG A 9 13.42 0.84 14.28
N LEU A 10 13.27 2.01 14.88
CA LEU A 10 12.13 2.89 14.61
C LEU A 10 12.12 3.24 13.12
N ILE A 11 10.93 3.45 12.57
CA ILE A 11 10.77 3.89 11.19
C ILE A 11 11.23 5.35 11.11
N GLU A 12 12.25 5.61 10.30
CA GLU A 12 12.64 6.95 9.88
C GLU A 12 11.68 7.43 8.78
N ARG A 13 11.21 8.68 8.88
CA ARG A 13 10.34 9.27 7.87
C ARG A 13 11.06 9.36 6.52
N GLU A 14 12.33 9.73 6.55
CA GLU A 14 13.19 9.90 5.38
C GLU A 14 13.45 8.54 4.71
N GLY A 15 12.93 8.36 3.50
CA GLY A 15 13.03 7.10 2.75
C GLY A 15 11.96 6.07 3.12
N ALA A 16 10.97 6.42 3.93
CA ALA A 16 9.75 5.62 4.09
C ALA A 16 8.73 5.94 2.99
N VAL A 17 8.00 4.93 2.55
CA VAL A 17 6.84 5.05 1.65
C VAL A 17 5.73 4.13 2.14
N LEU A 18 4.49 4.61 2.10
CA LEU A 18 3.31 3.78 2.28
C LEU A 18 2.93 3.13 0.95
N VAL A 19 2.74 1.82 0.94
CA VAL A 19 2.21 1.10 -0.21
C VAL A 19 0.86 0.52 0.15
N VAL A 20 -0.19 1.04 -0.48
CA VAL A 20 -1.57 0.57 -0.37
C VAL A 20 -1.83 -0.41 -1.51
N ILE A 21 -2.05 -1.67 -1.17
CA ILE A 21 -2.09 -2.79 -2.12
C ILE A 21 -3.53 -3.26 -2.29
N ASP A 22 -4.06 -3.06 -3.49
CA ASP A 22 -5.19 -3.79 -4.06
C ASP A 22 -6.48 -3.77 -3.21
N VAL A 23 -6.79 -2.64 -2.56
CA VAL A 23 -7.99 -2.46 -1.72
C VAL A 23 -9.23 -2.20 -2.61
N GLN A 24 -9.63 -3.20 -3.37
CA GLN A 24 -10.60 -3.09 -4.47
C GLN A 24 -11.99 -3.65 -4.15
N GLU A 25 -12.99 -3.12 -4.84
CA GLU A 25 -14.42 -3.42 -4.66
C GLU A 25 -14.76 -4.92 -4.61
N LYS A 26 -14.14 -5.75 -5.46
CA LYS A 26 -14.43 -7.19 -5.48
C LYS A 26 -13.57 -8.04 -4.54
N LEU A 27 -12.47 -7.49 -4.03
CA LEU A 27 -11.59 -8.18 -3.08
C LEU A 27 -12.10 -7.98 -1.65
N ILE A 28 -12.58 -6.79 -1.32
CA ILE A 28 -12.97 -6.41 0.04
C ILE A 28 -14.06 -7.31 0.67
N PRO A 29 -15.10 -7.75 -0.05
CA PRO A 29 -16.09 -8.66 0.52
C PRO A 29 -15.54 -10.02 0.96
N LEU A 30 -14.37 -10.42 0.43
CA LEU A 30 -13.71 -11.69 0.75
C LEU A 30 -12.81 -11.59 2.00
N VAL A 31 -12.58 -10.37 2.48
CA VAL A 31 -11.65 -10.09 3.59
C VAL A 31 -12.37 -10.22 4.92
N ALA A 32 -11.86 -11.08 5.81
CA ALA A 32 -12.34 -11.17 7.17
C ALA A 32 -12.16 -9.83 7.91
N ARG A 33 -13.17 -9.41 8.68
CA ARG A 33 -13.18 -8.13 9.42
C ARG A 33 -12.92 -6.91 8.52
N SER A 34 -13.39 -6.94 7.27
CA SER A 34 -13.18 -5.90 6.26
C SER A 34 -13.45 -4.48 6.77
N VAL A 35 -14.52 -4.25 7.54
CA VAL A 35 -14.84 -2.93 8.12
C VAL A 35 -13.70 -2.38 8.99
N GLU A 36 -13.14 -3.20 9.87
CA GLU A 36 -12.04 -2.80 10.75
C GLU A 36 -10.74 -2.62 9.96
N THR A 37 -10.48 -3.54 9.02
CA THR A 37 -9.33 -3.45 8.11
C THR A 37 -9.37 -2.13 7.36
N ILE A 38 -10.48 -1.79 6.70
CA ILE A 38 -10.67 -0.52 5.97
C ILE A 38 -10.45 0.68 6.91
N SER A 39 -11.04 0.65 8.11
CA SER A 39 -10.85 1.73 9.09
C SER A 39 -9.37 1.94 9.44
N ASN A 40 -8.61 0.87 9.62
CA ASN A 40 -7.18 0.94 9.93
C ASN A 40 -6.35 1.39 8.72
N ILE A 41 -6.70 0.96 7.51
CA ILE A 41 -6.07 1.43 6.27
C ILE A 41 -6.25 2.95 6.12
N VAL A 42 -7.47 3.45 6.29
CA VAL A 42 -7.78 4.88 6.19
C VAL A 42 -7.03 5.68 7.26
N ARG A 43 -6.98 5.19 8.50
CA ARG A 43 -6.20 5.82 9.59
C ARG A 43 -4.72 5.92 9.24
N LEU A 44 -4.14 4.85 8.69
CA LEU A 44 -2.73 4.82 8.31
C LEU A 44 -2.44 5.75 7.13
N ILE A 45 -3.32 5.81 6.12
CA ILE A 45 -3.23 6.78 5.02
C ILE A 45 -3.22 8.21 5.57
N LYS A 46 -4.17 8.57 6.45
CA LYS A 46 -4.25 9.91 7.06
C LYS A 46 -2.99 10.25 7.85
N PHE A 47 -2.48 9.30 8.62
CA PHE A 47 -1.23 9.46 9.37
C PHE A 47 -0.04 9.72 8.44
N CYS A 48 0.13 8.91 7.39
CA CYS A 48 1.21 9.10 6.41
C CYS A 48 1.09 10.43 5.67
N LYS A 49 -0.13 10.87 5.29
CA LYS A 49 -0.37 12.20 4.70
C LYS A 49 0.03 13.34 5.64
N ALA A 50 -0.37 13.26 6.91
CA ALA A 50 -0.02 14.28 7.92
C ALA A 50 1.51 14.40 8.10
N LEU A 51 2.23 13.29 8.03
CA LEU A 51 3.69 13.25 8.06
C LEU A 51 4.34 13.49 6.69
N LYS A 52 3.58 13.74 5.63
CA LYS A 52 4.07 13.86 4.25
C LYS A 52 4.98 12.69 3.84
N ILE A 53 4.63 11.48 4.27
CA ILE A 53 5.23 10.23 3.80
C ILE A 53 4.61 9.94 2.43
N PRO A 54 5.41 9.71 1.36
CA PRO A 54 4.90 9.37 0.04
C PRO A 54 4.01 8.13 0.08
N ILE A 55 2.96 8.10 -0.75
CA ILE A 55 2.02 6.99 -0.86
C ILE A 55 1.99 6.47 -2.29
N ILE A 56 2.10 5.16 -2.45
CA ILE A 56 1.87 4.43 -3.69
C ILE A 56 0.61 3.58 -3.52
N LEU A 57 -0.27 3.60 -4.52
CA LEU A 57 -1.47 2.79 -4.58
C LEU A 57 -1.36 1.80 -5.74
N THR A 58 -1.71 0.53 -5.53
CA THR A 58 -1.80 -0.46 -6.61
C THR A 58 -3.22 -1.00 -6.77
N GLU A 59 -3.55 -1.40 -8.00
CA GLU A 59 -4.76 -2.14 -8.33
C GLU A 59 -4.40 -3.41 -9.09
N GLN A 60 -4.84 -4.57 -8.60
CA GLN A 60 -4.77 -5.83 -9.32
C GLN A 60 -5.92 -5.89 -10.33
N TYR A 61 -5.59 -6.01 -11.61
CA TYR A 61 -6.53 -6.22 -12.72
C TYR A 61 -7.89 -5.49 -12.54
N PRO A 62 -7.92 -4.15 -12.49
CA PRO A 62 -9.12 -3.41 -12.10
C PRO A 62 -10.32 -3.62 -13.04
N LYS A 63 -10.05 -3.98 -14.31
CA LYS A 63 -11.09 -4.41 -15.26
C LYS A 63 -11.92 -5.59 -14.71
N GLY A 64 -11.28 -6.51 -14.00
CA GLY A 64 -11.93 -7.69 -13.41
C GLY A 64 -12.31 -7.51 -11.95
N LEU A 65 -11.47 -6.86 -11.14
CA LEU A 65 -11.63 -6.77 -9.68
C LEU A 65 -12.27 -5.47 -9.19
N GLY A 66 -12.62 -4.56 -10.10
CA GLY A 66 -13.16 -3.25 -9.76
C GLY A 66 -12.06 -2.26 -9.38
N LYS A 67 -12.47 -1.05 -9.01
CA LYS A 67 -11.54 0.01 -8.60
C LYS A 67 -11.29 -0.04 -7.10
N THR A 68 -10.32 0.74 -6.64
CA THR A 68 -10.10 1.01 -5.22
C THR A 68 -11.38 1.54 -4.59
N ILE A 69 -11.76 1.00 -3.43
CA ILE A 69 -13.02 1.40 -2.75
C ILE A 69 -13.05 2.89 -2.41
N VAL A 70 -14.26 3.46 -2.29
CA VAL A 70 -14.46 4.91 -2.07
C VAL A 70 -13.83 5.40 -0.77
N GLU A 71 -13.84 4.57 0.27
CA GLU A 71 -13.26 4.87 1.59
C GLU A 71 -11.75 5.13 1.51
N VAL A 72 -11.06 4.48 0.58
CA VAL A 72 -9.62 4.66 0.36
C VAL A 72 -9.34 5.72 -0.71
N SER A 73 -10.05 5.67 -1.84
CA SER A 73 -9.81 6.60 -2.96
C SER A 73 -10.16 8.05 -2.62
N SER A 74 -11.16 8.29 -1.74
CA SER A 74 -11.48 9.63 -1.24
C SER A 74 -10.34 10.29 -0.48
N GLU A 75 -9.45 9.51 0.13
CA GLU A 75 -8.27 9.99 0.84
C GLU A 75 -7.04 10.15 -0.07
N LEU A 76 -7.10 9.62 -1.30
CA LEU A 76 -5.98 9.48 -2.24
C LEU A 76 -6.30 10.06 -3.63
N GLN A 77 -7.11 11.12 -3.70
CA GLN A 77 -7.57 11.73 -4.96
C GLN A 77 -6.42 12.20 -5.88
N ASP A 78 -5.26 12.52 -5.31
CA ASP A 78 -4.03 12.94 -5.98
C ASP A 78 -3.07 11.79 -6.33
N VAL A 79 -3.40 10.56 -5.93
CA VAL A 79 -2.57 9.38 -6.16
C VAL A 79 -3.19 8.50 -7.26
N LYS A 80 -2.51 8.43 -8.40
CA LYS A 80 -2.91 7.53 -9.49
C LYS A 80 -2.52 6.08 -9.15
N PRO A 81 -3.46 5.11 -9.20
CA PRO A 81 -3.14 3.71 -8.99
C PRO A 81 -2.16 3.18 -10.06
N ILE A 82 -1.23 2.34 -9.63
CA ILE A 82 -0.42 1.50 -10.51
C ILE A 82 -1.18 0.20 -10.74
N GLU A 83 -1.72 0.05 -11.95
CA GLU A 83 -2.43 -1.16 -12.34
C GLU A 83 -1.42 -2.29 -12.65
N LYS A 84 -1.69 -3.49 -12.15
CA LYS A 84 -0.86 -4.67 -12.35
C LYS A 84 -1.70 -5.93 -12.57
N THR A 85 -1.11 -6.93 -13.20
CA THR A 85 -1.68 -8.29 -13.32
C THR A 85 -0.87 -9.33 -12.53
N SER A 86 0.36 -8.99 -12.13
CA SER A 86 1.15 -9.81 -11.22
C SER A 86 0.68 -9.61 -9.79
N PHE A 87 0.58 -10.70 -9.02
CA PHE A 87 0.31 -10.63 -7.58
C PHE A 87 1.36 -9.78 -6.85
N SER A 88 2.63 -9.99 -7.16
CA SER A 88 3.72 -9.17 -6.61
C SER A 88 3.72 -7.77 -7.21
N CYS A 89 3.74 -6.74 -6.37
CA CYS A 89 3.95 -5.36 -6.81
C CYS A 89 5.26 -5.20 -7.60
N PHE A 90 6.31 -5.96 -7.27
CA PHE A 90 7.59 -5.95 -7.99
C PHE A 90 7.53 -6.59 -9.39
N GLY A 91 6.42 -7.25 -9.72
CA GLY A 91 6.12 -7.69 -11.08
C GLY A 91 5.73 -6.55 -12.02
N SER A 92 5.45 -5.34 -11.51
CA SER A 92 5.20 -4.13 -12.32
C SER A 92 6.48 -3.29 -12.46
N GLU A 93 6.82 -2.91 -13.69
CA GLU A 93 7.92 -1.98 -13.97
C GLU A 93 7.61 -0.57 -13.46
N GLU A 94 6.36 -0.15 -13.55
CA GLU A 94 5.88 1.14 -13.05
C GLU A 94 6.06 1.24 -11.54
N PHE A 95 5.75 0.17 -10.80
CA PHE A 95 5.96 0.11 -9.36
C PHE A 95 7.45 0.23 -8.99
N LYS A 96 8.32 -0.53 -9.66
CA LYS A 96 9.77 -0.45 -9.46
C LYS A 96 10.31 0.96 -9.76
N LYS A 97 9.85 1.57 -10.85
CA LYS A 97 10.21 2.96 -11.21
C LYS A 97 9.72 3.96 -10.16
N ALA A 98 8.51 3.78 -9.62
CA ALA A 98 7.97 4.64 -8.58
C ALA A 98 8.82 4.58 -7.30
N LEU A 99 9.21 3.38 -6.86
CA LEU A 99 10.11 3.20 -5.71
C LEU A 99 11.49 3.81 -5.92
N ASN A 100 12.09 3.61 -7.10
CA ASN A 100 13.42 4.14 -7.42
C ASN A 100 13.47 5.67 -7.38
N ARG A 101 12.37 6.36 -7.72
CA ARG A 101 12.27 7.83 -7.64
C ARG A 101 12.29 8.36 -6.21
N ILE A 102 11.90 7.54 -5.24
CA ILE A 102 11.75 7.92 -3.82
C ILE A 102 13.04 7.62 -3.02
N ASN A 103 14.00 6.89 -3.60
CA ASN A 103 15.18 6.36 -2.89
C ASN A 103 14.78 5.62 -1.60
N VAL A 104 13.85 4.68 -1.75
CA VAL A 104 13.18 4.01 -0.64
C VAL A 104 14.15 3.18 0.21
N LYS A 105 14.01 3.29 1.52
CA LYS A 105 14.70 2.46 2.54
C LYS A 105 13.71 1.57 3.30
N THR A 106 12.48 2.04 3.46
CA THR A 106 11.44 1.37 4.25
C THR A 106 10.12 1.35 3.49
N LEU A 107 9.55 0.16 3.31
CA LEU A 107 8.19 -0.02 2.80
C LEU A 107 7.25 -0.25 3.97
N ILE A 108 6.24 0.61 4.11
CA ILE A 108 5.11 0.40 5.01
C ILE A 108 4.00 -0.22 4.17
N LEU A 109 3.65 -1.47 4.44
CA LEU A 109 2.68 -2.20 3.62
C LEU A 109 1.30 -2.25 4.28
N VAL A 110 0.28 -2.04 3.48
CA VAL A 110 -1.13 -2.18 3.83
C VAL A 110 -1.86 -2.68 2.59
N GLY A 111 -2.83 -3.57 2.75
CA GLY A 111 -3.64 -4.02 1.62
C GLY A 111 -4.33 -5.33 1.88
N VAL A 112 -4.84 -5.91 0.79
CA VAL A 112 -5.50 -7.22 0.77
C VAL A 112 -5.11 -7.96 -0.53
N GLU A 113 -5.08 -9.28 -0.57
CA GLU A 113 -5.21 -10.23 0.56
C GLU A 113 -3.84 -10.46 1.23
N ALA A 114 -3.83 -10.96 2.47
CA ALA A 114 -2.61 -11.04 3.28
C ALA A 114 -1.72 -12.27 3.01
N HIS A 115 -2.21 -13.23 2.22
CA HIS A 115 -1.58 -14.54 1.98
C HIS A 115 -0.74 -14.58 0.70
#